data_AF-A0A2W0B9H4-F1
#
_entry.id   AF-A0A2W0B9H4-F1
#
_cell.length_a   1.000
_cell.length_b   1.000
_cell.length_c   1.000
_cell.angle_alpha   90.00
_cell.angle_beta   90.00
_cell.angle_gamma   90.00
#
_symmetry.space_group_name_H-M   'P 1'
#
loop_
_entity.id
_entity.type
_entity.pdbx_description
1 polymer ?
#
loop_
_entity_poly.entity_id
_entity_poly.type
_entity_poly.pdbx_seq_one_letter_code
_entity_poly.pdbx_strand_id
1 'polypeptide(L)'
;MLGAGTAFCSQCGAPQVRVPETVTTPVATNNPGPATSEAAQSSGSLINWRHALPSAITAGLGMAVASTLPIVNVLFPLWMLGGGWLAVILYRRRSPLLLLSSTIGGKIGALAGLLGFLFFAVFTSSYLAIETLAMHQGEQIRALLRSALDQTAANNPQTQAISQWVQTPEGLAVFVAFGMFLFLVAFLLLSTAGGVFAASLGRRKLR
;
A
#
# COMPACT_ATOMS: atom_id res chain seq x y z
N MET A 1 -54.89 -1.43 4.16
CA MET A 1 -54.57 -2.47 5.16
C MET A 1 -53.07 -2.74 5.08
N LEU A 2 -52.29 -2.09 5.94
CA LEU A 2 -50.83 -2.29 6.04
C LEU A 2 -50.54 -3.41 7.03
N GLY A 3 -49.79 -4.42 6.62
CA GLY A 3 -49.18 -5.43 7.49
C GLY A 3 -47.67 -5.34 7.37
N ALA A 4 -47.01 -4.99 8.46
CA ALA A 4 -45.57 -4.81 8.56
C ALA A 4 -44.80 -6.14 8.53
N GLY A 5 -43.65 -6.15 7.83
CA GLY A 5 -42.39 -6.71 8.33
C GLY A 5 -42.30 -8.22 8.62
N THR A 6 -42.47 -9.09 7.63
CA THR A 6 -41.97 -10.48 7.77
C THR A 6 -40.74 -10.70 6.87
N ALA A 7 -39.59 -10.97 7.49
CA ALA A 7 -38.33 -11.35 6.81
C ALA A 7 -38.33 -12.83 6.35
N PHE A 8 -39.42 -13.55 6.59
CA PHE A 8 -39.55 -14.98 6.40
C PHE A 8 -40.87 -15.33 5.70
N CYS A 9 -40.85 -16.34 4.85
CA CYS A 9 -42.03 -16.84 4.14
C CYS A 9 -43.02 -17.52 5.11
N SER A 10 -44.31 -17.22 5.03
CA SER A 10 -45.35 -17.75 5.92
C SER A 10 -45.68 -19.23 5.72
N GLN A 11 -45.26 -19.83 4.60
CA GLN A 11 -45.50 -21.25 4.29
C GLN A 11 -44.37 -22.18 4.74
N CYS A 12 -43.12 -21.71 4.74
CA CYS A 12 -41.95 -22.56 4.98
C CYS A 12 -40.91 -21.97 5.94
N GLY A 13 -41.08 -20.72 6.40
CA GLY A 13 -40.14 -20.07 7.32
C GLY A 13 -38.79 -19.69 6.70
N ALA A 14 -38.63 -19.77 5.37
CA ALA A 14 -37.37 -19.45 4.72
C ALA A 14 -37.10 -17.92 4.71
N PRO A 15 -35.86 -17.48 4.99
CA PRO A 15 -35.48 -16.06 4.96
C PRO A 15 -35.51 -15.52 3.53
N GLN A 16 -36.26 -14.45 3.29
CA GLN A 16 -36.31 -13.79 1.98
C GLN A 16 -35.32 -12.62 1.91
N VAL A 17 -34.21 -12.79 1.19
CA VAL A 17 -33.26 -11.71 0.86
C VAL A 17 -33.86 -10.87 -0.26
N ARG A 18 -34.22 -9.61 0.03
CA ARG A 18 -34.69 -8.67 -1.00
C ARG A 18 -33.51 -8.15 -1.80
N VAL A 19 -33.48 -8.48 -3.08
CA VAL A 19 -32.59 -7.81 -4.05
C VAL A 19 -33.29 -6.49 -4.43
N PRO A 20 -32.66 -5.32 -4.24
CA PRO A 20 -33.25 -4.08 -4.72
C PRO A 20 -33.36 -4.16 -6.25
N GLU A 21 -34.60 -4.12 -6.77
CA GLU A 21 -34.86 -3.96 -8.19
C GLU A 21 -34.31 -2.60 -8.63
N THR A 22 -33.26 -2.63 -9.44
CA THR A 22 -32.82 -1.43 -10.15
C THR A 22 -33.91 -1.11 -11.16
N VAL A 23 -34.60 0.01 -10.97
CA VAL A 23 -35.63 0.50 -11.89
C VAL A 23 -34.98 0.74 -13.25
N THR A 24 -35.17 -0.21 -14.18
CA THR A 24 -34.73 -0.09 -15.56
C THR A 24 -35.74 0.78 -16.32
N THR A 25 -35.38 2.02 -16.59
CA THR A 25 -36.04 2.88 -17.57
C THR A 25 -36.02 2.18 -18.94
N PRO A 26 -37.13 2.10 -19.71
CA PRO A 26 -37.12 1.40 -20.98
C PRO A 26 -36.41 2.26 -22.04
N VAL A 27 -35.26 1.80 -22.54
CA VAL A 27 -34.64 2.33 -23.76
C VAL A 27 -34.80 1.28 -24.86
N ALA A 28 -35.30 1.77 -26.01
CA ALA A 28 -35.72 1.01 -27.16
C ALA A 28 -34.58 0.20 -27.84
N THR A 29 -35.01 -0.88 -28.47
CA THR A 29 -34.31 -1.87 -29.30
C THR A 29 -33.41 -1.27 -30.39
N ASN A 30 -32.17 -1.78 -30.54
CA ASN A 30 -31.61 -2.38 -31.78
C ASN A 30 -30.06 -2.47 -31.80
N ASN A 31 -29.54 -3.71 -31.76
CA ASN A 31 -28.39 -4.29 -32.50
C ASN A 31 -27.45 -5.19 -31.65
N PRO A 32 -26.99 -6.34 -32.19
CA PRO A 32 -26.01 -7.21 -31.56
C PRO A 32 -24.59 -6.84 -32.00
N GLY A 33 -23.77 -6.38 -31.06
CA GLY A 33 -22.32 -6.28 -31.19
C GLY A 33 -21.68 -6.78 -29.90
N PRO A 34 -20.49 -7.42 -29.92
CA PRO A 34 -19.89 -8.01 -28.73
C PRO A 34 -19.30 -6.89 -27.87
N ALA A 35 -20.15 -6.24 -27.08
CA ALA A 35 -19.73 -5.33 -26.04
C ALA A 35 -19.12 -6.17 -24.91
N THR A 36 -17.81 -6.04 -24.78
CA THR A 36 -16.98 -6.48 -23.66
C THR A 36 -17.71 -6.30 -22.33
N SER A 37 -17.93 -7.43 -21.65
CA SER A 37 -18.49 -7.50 -20.30
C SER A 37 -17.47 -6.94 -19.31
N GLU A 38 -17.45 -5.62 -19.15
CA GLU A 38 -16.50 -4.91 -18.27
C GLU A 38 -17.19 -3.94 -17.31
N ALA A 39 -18.42 -4.24 -16.89
CA ALA A 39 -19.18 -3.38 -15.98
C ALA A 39 -19.91 -4.12 -14.84
N ALA A 40 -19.42 -5.29 -14.42
CA ALA A 40 -20.03 -6.05 -13.32
C ALA A 40 -19.04 -6.40 -12.20
N GLN A 41 -18.26 -5.43 -11.69
CA GLN A 41 -17.50 -5.61 -10.43
C GLN A 41 -17.47 -4.32 -9.58
N SER A 42 -18.62 -3.71 -9.33
CA SER A 42 -18.77 -2.63 -8.33
C SER A 42 -19.81 -2.92 -7.25
N SER A 43 -20.17 -4.20 -7.03
CA SER A 43 -20.85 -4.58 -5.79
C SER A 43 -19.90 -4.30 -4.64
N GLY A 44 -20.21 -3.25 -3.88
CA GLY A 44 -19.47 -2.80 -2.71
C GLY A 44 -19.33 -3.92 -1.70
N SER A 45 -18.28 -4.72 -1.84
CA SER A 45 -17.78 -5.59 -0.79
C SER A 45 -17.27 -4.66 0.31
N LEU A 46 -18.13 -4.43 1.30
CA LEU A 46 -17.86 -3.60 2.47
C LEU A 46 -16.55 -4.10 3.10
N ILE A 47 -15.51 -3.28 2.98
CA ILE A 47 -14.20 -3.58 3.57
C ILE A 47 -14.41 -3.63 5.09
N ASN A 48 -14.10 -4.78 5.68
CA ASN A 48 -14.13 -4.93 7.13
C ASN A 48 -12.85 -4.33 7.72
N TRP A 49 -12.85 -3.00 7.90
CA TRP A 49 -11.71 -2.22 8.42
C TRP A 49 -11.16 -2.75 9.75
N ARG A 50 -12.04 -3.30 10.60
CA ARG A 50 -11.68 -3.94 11.87
C ARG A 50 -10.70 -5.11 11.71
N HIS A 51 -10.71 -5.79 10.56
CA HIS A 51 -9.79 -6.89 10.23
C HIS A 51 -8.65 -6.45 9.29
N ALA A 52 -8.86 -5.39 8.50
CA ALA A 52 -7.84 -4.81 7.62
C ALA A 52 -6.73 -4.08 8.40
N LEU A 53 -7.07 -3.34 9.46
CA LEU A 53 -6.10 -2.59 10.26
C LEU A 53 -5.04 -3.49 10.92
N PRO A 54 -5.40 -4.55 11.68
CA PRO A 54 -4.39 -5.38 12.34
C PRO A 54 -3.51 -6.15 11.34
N SER A 55 -4.05 -6.54 10.20
CA SER A 55 -3.25 -7.20 9.15
C SER A 55 -2.26 -6.23 8.50
N ALA A 56 -2.69 -5.01 8.19
CA ALA A 56 -1.83 -3.95 7.68
C ALA A 56 -0.73 -3.55 8.69
N ILE A 57 -1.04 -3.49 9.99
CA ILE A 57 -0.04 -3.19 11.04
C ILE A 57 1.02 -4.28 11.09
N THR A 58 0.64 -5.56 11.15
CA THR A 58 1.62 -6.66 11.21
C THR A 58 2.50 -6.74 9.96
N ALA A 59 1.92 -6.51 8.79
CA ALA A 59 2.65 -6.50 7.53
C ALA A 59 3.56 -5.28 7.42
N GLY A 60 3.06 -4.09 7.79
CA GLY A 60 3.82 -2.84 7.81
C GLY A 60 4.99 -2.89 8.78
N LEU A 61 4.81 -3.48 9.97
CA LEU A 61 5.90 -3.69 10.92
C LEU A 61 6.97 -4.64 10.37
N GLY A 62 6.56 -5.74 9.74
CA GLY A 62 7.50 -6.66 9.07
C GLY A 62 8.28 -5.98 7.95
N MET A 63 7.64 -5.13 7.16
CA MET A 63 8.29 -4.33 6.11
C MET A 63 9.28 -3.32 6.68
N ALA A 64 8.90 -2.62 7.76
CA ALA A 64 9.75 -1.63 8.41
C ALA A 64 11.02 -2.28 8.97
N VAL A 65 10.87 -3.38 9.72
CA VAL A 65 12.00 -4.13 10.27
C VAL A 65 12.92 -4.67 9.16
N ALA A 66 12.35 -5.22 8.09
CA ALA A 66 13.12 -5.70 6.94
C ALA A 66 13.88 -4.56 6.24
N SER A 67 13.30 -3.36 6.18
CA SER A 67 13.92 -2.18 5.55
C SER A 67 15.04 -1.58 6.38
N THR A 68 15.06 -1.80 7.70
CA THR A 68 16.14 -1.35 8.59
C THR A 68 17.38 -2.25 8.52
N LEU A 69 17.25 -3.49 8.01
CA LEU A 69 18.36 -4.44 7.93
C LEU A 69 19.24 -4.18 6.68
N PRO A 70 20.53 -3.80 6.82
CA PRO A 70 21.37 -3.40 5.70
C PRO A 70 21.73 -4.55 4.74
N ILE A 71 21.74 -5.79 5.23
CA ILE A 71 22.03 -7.00 4.43
C ILE A 71 20.98 -7.25 3.37
N VAL A 72 19.73 -6.83 3.63
CA VAL A 72 18.65 -7.10 2.69
C VAL A 72 18.63 -6.04 1.59
N ASN A 73 19.11 -4.80 1.82
CA ASN A 73 18.87 -3.56 1.04
C ASN A 73 18.94 -3.66 -0.51
N VAL A 74 19.64 -4.65 -1.09
CA VAL A 74 19.63 -4.98 -2.53
C VAL A 74 18.26 -5.50 -3.03
N LEU A 75 17.50 -6.22 -2.21
CA LEU A 75 16.18 -6.75 -2.55
C LEU A 75 15.03 -5.75 -2.22
N PHE A 76 15.33 -4.44 -2.16
CA PHE A 76 14.39 -3.37 -1.78
C PHE A 76 12.97 -3.49 -2.33
N PRO A 77 12.80 -3.70 -3.63
CA PRO A 77 11.46 -3.84 -4.17
C PRO A 77 10.76 -5.14 -3.71
N LEU A 78 11.50 -6.22 -3.43
CA LEU A 78 10.93 -7.53 -3.12
C LEU A 78 10.23 -7.57 -1.75
N TRP A 79 10.81 -7.00 -0.68
CA TRP A 79 10.10 -6.98 0.62
C TRP A 79 8.94 -5.99 0.64
N MET A 80 9.01 -4.91 -0.13
CA MET A 80 7.86 -4.01 -0.30
C MET A 80 6.70 -4.69 -1.03
N LEU A 81 7.02 -5.40 -2.12
CA LEU A 81 6.01 -6.18 -2.81
C LEU A 81 5.47 -7.30 -1.91
N GLY A 82 6.36 -7.97 -1.19
CA GLY A 82 6.07 -9.06 -0.28
C GLY A 82 5.20 -8.65 0.91
N GLY A 83 5.44 -7.50 1.51
CA GLY A 83 4.61 -7.03 2.63
C GLY A 83 3.22 -6.55 2.20
N GLY A 84 3.10 -5.92 1.02
CA GLY A 84 1.79 -5.62 0.42
C GLY A 84 1.00 -6.89 0.11
N TRP A 85 1.68 -7.93 -0.38
CA TRP A 85 1.10 -9.25 -0.57
C TRP A 85 0.69 -9.87 0.78
N LEU A 86 1.58 -9.89 1.77
CA LEU A 86 1.35 -10.51 3.07
C LEU A 86 0.15 -9.88 3.80
N ALA A 87 -0.01 -8.56 3.71
CA ALA A 87 -1.18 -7.85 4.26
C ALA A 87 -2.49 -8.42 3.69
N VAL A 88 -2.54 -8.64 2.37
CA VAL A 88 -3.72 -9.18 1.69
C VAL A 88 -3.94 -10.65 2.00
N ILE A 89 -2.88 -11.46 2.13
CA ILE A 89 -3.01 -12.86 2.60
C ILE A 89 -3.58 -12.90 4.01
N LEU A 90 -3.07 -12.11 4.95
CA LEU A 90 -3.56 -12.09 6.32
C LEU A 90 -5.02 -11.64 6.39
N TYR A 91 -5.39 -10.61 5.61
CA TYR A 91 -6.77 -10.17 5.50
C TYR A 91 -7.68 -11.27 4.97
N ARG A 92 -7.26 -11.98 3.90
CA ARG A 92 -8.02 -13.10 3.34
C ARG A 92 -8.15 -14.26 4.34
N ARG A 93 -7.10 -14.53 5.12
CA ARG A 93 -7.12 -15.55 6.18
C ARG A 93 -8.15 -15.24 7.27
N ARG A 94 -8.34 -13.97 7.62
CA ARG A 94 -9.31 -13.54 8.63
C ARG A 94 -10.72 -13.33 8.09
N SER A 95 -10.91 -13.29 6.78
CA SER A 95 -12.21 -13.09 6.15
C SER A 95 -12.35 -13.90 4.86
N PRO A 96 -12.43 -15.24 4.97
CA PRO A 96 -12.47 -16.14 3.80
C PRO A 96 -13.76 -16.01 2.97
N LEU A 97 -14.83 -15.44 3.54
CA LEU A 97 -16.14 -15.30 2.89
C LEU A 97 -16.26 -14.11 1.94
N LEU A 98 -15.34 -13.13 1.97
CA LEU A 98 -15.44 -11.96 1.10
C LEU A 98 -14.65 -12.18 -0.20
N LEU A 99 -15.32 -12.03 -1.33
CA LEU A 99 -14.67 -11.92 -2.64
C LEU A 99 -13.78 -10.66 -2.63
N LEU A 100 -12.47 -10.88 -2.65
CA LEU A 100 -11.50 -9.79 -2.75
C LEU A 100 -11.46 -9.27 -4.19
N SER A 101 -12.06 -8.10 -4.41
CA SER A 101 -11.83 -7.33 -5.63
C SER A 101 -10.40 -6.79 -5.67
N SER A 102 -9.83 -6.64 -6.87
CA SER A 102 -8.50 -6.05 -7.12
C SER A 102 -8.34 -4.71 -6.40
N THR A 103 -9.40 -3.89 -6.43
CA THR A 103 -9.43 -2.56 -5.80
C THR A 103 -9.31 -2.63 -4.28
N ILE A 104 -9.89 -3.66 -3.65
CA ILE A 104 -9.81 -3.84 -2.19
C ILE A 104 -8.40 -4.27 -1.78
N GLY A 105 -7.79 -5.19 -2.54
CA GLY A 105 -6.40 -5.59 -2.34
C GLY A 105 -5.42 -4.41 -2.45
N GLY A 106 -5.63 -3.54 -3.43
CA GLY A 106 -4.84 -2.32 -3.59
C GLY A 106 -4.98 -1.35 -2.41
N LYS A 107 -6.21 -1.10 -1.93
CA LYS A 107 -6.44 -0.22 -0.76
C LYS A 107 -5.78 -0.75 0.51
N ILE A 108 -5.85 -2.06 0.75
CA ILE A 108 -5.20 -2.69 1.91
C ILE A 108 -3.68 -2.65 1.77
N GLY A 109 -3.16 -2.90 0.56
CA GLY A 109 -1.73 -2.75 0.24
C GLY A 109 -1.21 -1.33 0.45
N ALA A 110 -1.96 -0.31 0.01
CA ALA A 110 -1.61 1.09 0.21
C ALA A 110 -1.57 1.46 1.71
N LEU A 111 -2.54 0.99 2.50
CA LEU A 111 -2.55 1.20 3.95
C LEU A 111 -1.35 0.52 4.63
N ALA A 112 -1.02 -0.70 4.23
CA ALA A 112 0.15 -1.40 4.74
C ALA A 112 1.45 -0.68 4.36
N GLY A 113 1.55 -0.15 3.14
CA GLY A 113 2.68 0.67 2.70
C GLY A 113 2.81 1.98 3.49
N LEU A 114 1.71 2.67 3.74
CA LEU A 114 1.68 3.89 4.56
C LEU A 114 2.12 3.63 6.01
N LEU A 115 1.56 2.58 6.63
CA LEU A 115 1.93 2.15 7.99
C LEU A 115 3.40 1.69 8.04
N GLY A 116 3.85 0.94 7.03
CA GLY A 116 5.24 0.50 6.92
C GLY A 116 6.21 1.67 6.80
N PHE A 117 5.89 2.68 5.98
CA PHE A 117 6.67 3.91 5.89
C PHE A 117 6.69 4.67 7.22
N LEU A 118 5.55 4.78 7.91
CA LEU A 118 5.46 5.47 9.19
C LEU A 118 6.36 4.79 10.23
N PHE A 119 6.30 3.46 10.35
CA PHE A 119 7.19 2.71 11.24
C PHE A 119 8.65 2.87 10.85
N PHE A 120 8.98 2.77 9.56
CA PHE A 120 10.34 2.99 9.07
C PHE A 120 10.85 4.40 9.42
N ALA A 121 10.07 5.44 9.14
CA ALA A 121 10.42 6.82 9.46
C ALA A 121 10.65 7.01 10.97
N VAL A 122 9.80 6.43 11.82
CA VAL A 122 9.98 6.48 13.28
C VAL A 122 11.24 5.74 13.70
N PHE A 123 11.48 4.52 13.22
CA PHE A 123 12.67 3.74 13.56
C PHE A 123 13.94 4.46 13.12
N THR A 124 14.03 4.88 11.85
CA THR A 124 15.19 5.59 11.31
C THR A 124 15.41 6.93 12.03
N SER A 125 14.35 7.69 12.29
CA SER A 125 14.47 8.96 13.03
C SER A 125 14.91 8.74 14.47
N SER A 126 14.39 7.71 15.16
CA SER A 126 14.80 7.39 16.53
C SER A 126 16.25 6.92 16.60
N TYR A 127 16.67 6.08 15.65
CA TYR A 127 18.04 5.58 15.55
C TYR A 127 19.01 6.74 15.32
N LEU A 128 18.68 7.61 14.36
CA LEU A 128 19.48 8.78 14.04
C LEU A 128 19.51 9.81 15.19
N ALA A 129 18.40 10.01 15.90
CA ALA A 129 18.35 10.88 17.08
C ALA A 129 19.23 10.35 18.21
N ILE A 130 19.23 9.04 18.44
CA ILE A 130 20.09 8.41 19.45
C ILE A 130 21.57 8.53 19.06
N GLU A 131 21.93 8.26 17.80
CA GLU A 131 23.33 8.40 17.33
C GLU A 131 23.83 9.85 17.38
N THR A 132 22.98 10.81 17.02
CA THR A 132 23.35 12.24 17.05
C THR A 132 23.54 12.76 18.47
N LEU A 133 22.70 12.34 19.43
CA LEU A 133 22.83 12.69 20.84
C LEU A 133 23.98 11.96 21.54
N ALA A 134 24.26 10.70 21.18
CA ALA A 134 25.26 9.89 21.88
C ALA A 134 26.69 10.07 21.33
N MET A 135 26.86 10.32 20.02
CA MET A 135 28.17 10.19 19.37
C MET A 135 28.66 11.43 18.61
N HIS A 136 27.94 12.57 18.62
CA HIS A 136 28.27 13.73 17.77
C HIS A 136 28.48 13.36 16.28
N GLN A 137 27.85 12.27 15.81
CA GLN A 137 28.07 11.70 14.48
C GLN A 137 27.49 12.50 13.30
N GLY A 138 26.89 13.67 13.56
CA GLY A 138 26.49 14.58 12.49
C GLY A 138 27.66 14.92 11.55
N GLU A 139 28.88 14.90 12.06
CA GLU A 139 30.10 15.12 11.27
C GLU A 139 30.50 13.90 10.43
N GLN A 140 30.30 12.67 10.93
CA GLN A 140 30.54 11.44 10.16
C GLN A 140 29.54 11.27 9.02
N ILE A 141 28.26 11.56 9.24
CA ILE A 141 27.23 11.51 8.18
C ILE A 141 27.54 12.55 7.11
N ARG A 142 27.97 13.76 7.50
CA ARG A 142 28.44 14.77 6.56
C ARG A 142 29.70 14.33 5.82
N ALA A 143 30.64 13.65 6.48
CA ALA A 143 31.85 13.13 5.84
C ALA A 143 31.56 12.01 4.84
N LEU A 144 30.66 11.08 5.18
CA LEU A 144 30.18 10.02 4.27
C LEU A 144 29.41 10.60 3.08
N LEU A 145 28.60 11.63 3.31
CA LEU A 145 27.89 12.30 2.23
C LEU A 145 28.88 13.03 1.30
N ARG A 146 29.88 13.72 1.85
CA ARG A 146 30.96 14.37 1.07
C ARG A 146 31.70 13.36 0.21
N SER A 147 32.11 12.22 0.76
CA SER A 147 32.84 11.20 -0.02
C SER A 147 32.01 10.57 -1.13
N ALA A 148 30.71 10.35 -0.92
CA ALA A 148 29.80 9.88 -1.96
C ALA A 148 29.55 10.94 -3.05
N LEU A 149 29.42 12.21 -2.66
CA LEU A 149 29.27 13.33 -3.60
C LEU A 149 30.53 13.54 -4.43
N ASP A 150 31.71 13.43 -3.84
CA ASP A 150 33.00 13.58 -4.55
C ASP A 150 33.19 12.50 -5.62
N GLN A 151 32.81 11.25 -5.33
CA GLN A 151 32.82 10.15 -6.31
C GLN A 151 31.88 10.43 -7.50
N THR A 152 30.74 11.08 -7.24
CA THR A 152 29.74 11.35 -8.29
C THR A 152 30.08 12.62 -9.07
N ALA A 153 30.72 13.59 -8.42
CA ALA A 153 31.18 14.86 -8.99
C ALA A 153 32.42 14.70 -9.88
N ALA A 154 33.25 13.69 -9.65
CA ALA A 154 34.38 13.35 -10.53
C ALA A 154 33.94 13.02 -11.97
N ASN A 155 32.68 12.57 -12.14
CA ASN A 155 32.18 12.12 -13.43
C ASN A 155 31.50 13.23 -14.26
N ASN A 156 31.03 14.33 -13.64
CA ASN A 156 30.30 15.39 -14.36
C ASN A 156 30.43 16.77 -13.69
N PRO A 157 30.81 17.84 -14.43
CA PRO A 157 30.92 19.19 -13.89
C PRO A 157 29.57 19.76 -13.43
N GLN A 158 28.44 19.35 -14.03
CA GLN A 158 27.10 19.78 -13.61
C GLN A 158 26.71 19.23 -12.23
N THR A 159 27.26 18.08 -11.83
CA THR A 159 27.00 17.46 -10.52
C THR A 159 27.70 18.22 -9.39
N GLN A 160 28.75 19.01 -9.68
CA GLN A 160 29.44 19.83 -8.67
C GLN A 160 28.57 20.97 -8.13
N ALA A 161 27.75 21.59 -8.98
CA ALA A 161 26.84 22.64 -8.53
C ALA A 161 25.75 22.08 -7.59
N ILE A 162 25.23 20.89 -7.91
CA ILE A 162 24.23 20.20 -7.07
C ILE A 162 24.87 19.71 -5.77
N SER A 163 26.10 19.21 -5.81
CA SER A 163 26.81 18.73 -4.63
C SER A 163 27.12 19.86 -3.64
N GLN A 164 27.52 21.04 -4.14
CA GLN A 164 27.72 22.23 -3.31
C GLN A 164 26.41 22.73 -2.68
N TRP A 165 25.30 22.68 -3.42
CA TRP A 165 23.99 23.05 -2.88
C TRP A 165 23.51 22.08 -1.79
N VAL A 166 23.68 20.76 -1.98
CA VAL A 166 23.33 19.74 -0.97
C VAL A 166 24.19 19.83 0.30
N GLN A 167 25.40 20.38 0.22
CA GLN A 167 26.24 20.63 1.40
C GLN A 167 25.73 21.77 2.30
N THR A 168 24.84 22.63 1.80
CA THR A 168 24.21 23.67 2.63
C THR A 168 23.20 23.05 3.60
N PRO A 169 23.00 23.62 4.80
CA PRO A 169 22.06 23.08 5.78
C PRO A 169 20.61 23.05 5.24
N GLU A 170 20.22 24.03 4.43
CA GLU A 170 18.90 24.06 3.80
C GLU A 170 18.79 23.06 2.65
N GLY A 171 19.82 22.97 1.78
CA GLY A 171 19.84 22.02 0.67
C GLY A 171 19.81 20.57 1.14
N LEU A 172 20.52 20.24 2.23
CA LEU A 172 20.48 18.91 2.84
C LEU A 172 19.08 18.57 3.39
N ALA A 173 18.43 19.52 4.07
CA ALA A 173 17.08 19.30 4.60
C ALA A 173 16.07 19.03 3.47
N VAL A 174 16.11 19.84 2.40
CA VAL A 174 15.26 19.65 1.22
C VAL A 174 15.57 18.34 0.51
N PHE A 175 16.85 17.99 0.36
CA PHE A 175 17.26 16.73 -0.28
C PHE A 175 16.77 15.50 0.49
N VAL A 176 16.91 15.50 1.83
CA VAL A 176 16.41 14.42 2.69
C VAL A 176 14.88 14.36 2.65
N ALA A 177 14.19 15.50 2.72
CA ALA A 177 12.74 15.56 2.62
C ALA A 177 12.22 15.02 1.27
N PHE A 178 12.87 15.42 0.17
CA PHE A 178 12.57 14.93 -1.16
C PHE A 178 12.84 13.42 -1.30
N GLY A 179 13.97 12.94 -0.77
CA GLY A 179 14.30 11.52 -0.70
C GLY A 179 13.25 10.72 0.07
N MET A 180 12.85 11.18 1.26
CA MET A 180 11.77 10.57 2.05
C MET A 180 10.44 10.56 1.31
N PHE A 181 10.10 11.63 0.59
CA PHE A 181 8.89 11.69 -0.21
C PHE A 181 8.90 10.67 -1.35
N LEU A 182 9.99 10.56 -2.10
CA LEU A 182 10.14 9.54 -3.14
C LEU A 182 10.05 8.12 -2.54
N PHE A 183 10.64 7.92 -1.37
CA PHE A 183 10.56 6.66 -0.64
C PHE A 183 9.14 6.31 -0.24
N LEU A 184 8.37 7.28 0.28
CA LEU A 184 6.94 7.12 0.58
C LEU A 184 6.16 6.70 -0.66
N VAL A 185 6.40 7.36 -1.79
CA VAL A 185 5.75 7.03 -3.07
C VAL A 185 6.10 5.59 -3.48
N ALA A 186 7.36 5.18 -3.36
CA ALA A 186 7.77 3.81 -3.64
C ALA A 186 7.07 2.79 -2.72
N PHE A 187 7.02 3.05 -1.41
CA PHE A 187 6.27 2.25 -0.43
C PHE A 187 4.81 2.07 -0.85
N LEU A 188 4.15 3.16 -1.24
CA LEU A 188 2.75 3.13 -1.65
C LEU A 188 2.56 2.36 -2.96
N LEU A 189 3.34 2.65 -3.99
CA LEU A 189 3.19 2.05 -5.31
C LEU A 189 3.47 0.54 -5.26
N LEU A 190 4.58 0.13 -4.66
CA LEU A 190 4.96 -1.29 -4.60
C LEU A 190 4.02 -2.07 -3.68
N SER A 191 3.65 -1.52 -2.52
CA SER A 191 2.72 -2.22 -1.62
C SER A 191 1.32 -2.34 -2.23
N THR A 192 0.87 -1.32 -2.97
CA THR A 192 -0.39 -1.37 -3.73
C THR A 192 -0.30 -2.44 -4.83
N ALA A 193 0.80 -2.48 -5.59
CA ALA A 193 1.02 -3.50 -6.62
C ALA A 193 1.03 -4.91 -6.04
N GLY A 194 1.73 -5.14 -4.92
CA GLY A 194 1.74 -6.42 -4.21
C GLY A 194 0.35 -6.82 -3.70
N GLY A 195 -0.42 -5.87 -3.18
CA GLY A 195 -1.79 -6.11 -2.72
C GLY A 195 -2.78 -6.45 -3.84
N VAL A 196 -2.68 -5.74 -4.97
CA VAL A 196 -3.47 -6.02 -6.18
C VAL A 196 -3.11 -7.41 -6.73
N PHE A 197 -1.82 -7.72 -6.81
CA PHE A 197 -1.34 -9.02 -7.30
C PHE A 197 -1.86 -10.16 -6.44
N ALA A 198 -1.74 -10.05 -5.11
CA ALA A 198 -2.25 -11.04 -4.16
C ALA A 198 -3.78 -11.26 -4.26
N ALA A 199 -4.56 -10.18 -4.47
CA ALA A 199 -6.01 -10.28 -4.69
C ALA A 199 -6.34 -10.97 -6.01
N SER A 200 -5.56 -10.72 -7.06
CA SER A 200 -5.75 -11.34 -8.39
C SER A 200 -5.52 -12.85 -8.38
N LEU A 201 -4.50 -13.34 -7.65
CA LEU A 201 -4.22 -14.77 -7.50
C LEU A 201 -5.34 -15.50 -6.74
N GLY A 202 -5.97 -14.83 -5.77
CA GLY A 202 -7.13 -15.38 -5.05
C GLY A 202 -8.33 -15.66 -5.95
N ARG A 203 -8.53 -14.86 -7.00
CA ARG A 203 -9.63 -15.05 -7.97
C ARG A 203 -9.39 -16.24 -8.90
N ARG A 204 -8.13 -16.54 -9.25
CA ARG A 204 -7.79 -17.66 -10.15
C ARG A 204 -8.02 -19.03 -9.52
N LYS A 205 -7.93 -19.15 -8.19
CA LYS A 205 -8.12 -20.44 -7.49
C LYS A 205 -9.58 -20.86 -7.33
N LEU A 206 -10.53 -20.00 -7.71
CA LEU A 206 -11.97 -20.22 -7.67
C LEU A 206 -12.58 -20.46 -9.06
N ARG A 207 -11.78 -20.37 -10.13
CA ARG A 207 -12.12 -20.85 -11.48
C ARG A 207 -11.46 -22.20 -11.69
#